data_AF-A0A2M7F9C0-F1
#
_entry.id   AF-A0A2M7F9C0-F1
#
_cell.length_a   1.000
_cell.length_b   1.000
_cell.length_c   1.000
_cell.angle_alpha   90.00
_cell.angle_beta   90.00
_cell.angle_gamma   90.00
#
_symmetry.space_group_name_H-M   'P 1'
#
loop_
_entity.id
_entity.type
_entity.pdbx_description
1 polymer ?
#
loop_
_entity_poly.entity_id
_entity_poly.type
_entity_poly.pdbx_seq_one_letter_code
_entity_poly.pdbx_strand_id
1 'polypeptide(L)'
;MDLDIGCRVFPAIAEATAGQLDLLGRFFEEPIEITANICRSIFEINIVFRYSLSSTQHLDDFAAQIGSDEISIYKSLKKLADDKTDPNNIKVIDAHIEQIRNTMRKHGKSLKPDRPSLSQMAKEVGVEKEYEIFYGIYSKYVHASAWFVLRKREHIDLPMYRTPMQLRAQLYAGDTCKRLEDLRDKTEPSMGADA
;
A
#
# COMPACT_ATOMS: atom_id res chain seq x y z
N MET A 1 0.99 20.58 -9.01
CA MET A 1 1.38 19.43 -8.16
C MET A 1 2.31 19.97 -7.10
N ASP A 2 2.05 19.68 -5.82
CA ASP A 2 2.95 20.11 -4.74
C ASP A 2 4.20 19.23 -4.77
N LEU A 3 5.29 19.79 -5.31
CA LEU A 3 6.52 19.06 -5.62
C LEU A 3 7.18 18.52 -4.33
N ASP A 4 7.02 19.19 -3.20
CA ASP A 4 7.66 18.79 -1.93
C ASP A 4 7.11 17.45 -1.41
N ILE A 5 5.79 17.29 -1.44
CA ILE A 5 5.13 16.04 -1.01
C ILE A 5 5.37 14.93 -2.04
N GLY A 6 5.28 15.26 -3.34
CA GLY A 6 5.55 14.33 -4.43
C GLY A 6 6.94 13.70 -4.34
N CYS A 7 7.96 14.49 -4.02
CA CYS A 7 9.35 14.02 -3.85
C CYS A 7 9.51 12.98 -2.74
N ARG A 8 8.60 12.92 -1.77
CA ARG A 8 8.62 11.90 -0.71
C ARG A 8 7.77 10.67 -1.05
N VAL A 9 6.59 10.90 -1.63
CA VAL A 9 5.63 9.82 -1.91
C VAL A 9 6.04 8.99 -3.11
N PHE A 10 6.47 9.61 -4.21
CA PHE A 10 6.73 8.89 -5.46
C PHE A 10 7.88 7.89 -5.37
N PRO A 11 9.04 8.23 -4.77
CA PRO A 11 10.10 7.24 -4.55
C PRO A 11 9.64 6.10 -3.64
N ALA A 12 8.90 6.39 -2.57
CA ALA A 12 8.40 5.36 -1.66
C ALA A 12 7.42 4.39 -2.35
N ILE A 13 6.53 4.90 -3.22
CA ILE A 13 5.65 4.07 -4.05
C ILE A 13 6.47 3.20 -5.02
N ALA A 14 7.48 3.77 -5.68
CA ALA A 14 8.36 3.06 -6.59
C ALA A 14 9.13 1.93 -5.87
N GLU A 15 9.75 2.23 -4.73
CA GLU A 15 10.49 1.28 -3.90
C GLU A 15 9.60 0.17 -3.37
N ALA A 16 8.41 0.50 -2.85
CA ALA A 16 7.45 -0.49 -2.36
C ALA A 16 6.98 -1.43 -3.49
N THR A 17 6.69 -0.88 -4.67
CA THR A 17 6.28 -1.67 -5.84
C THR A 17 7.42 -2.56 -6.34
N ALA A 18 8.63 -2.02 -6.46
CA ALA A 18 9.81 -2.76 -6.88
C ALA A 18 10.17 -3.88 -5.89
N GLY A 19 10.09 -3.61 -4.58
CA GLY A 19 10.32 -4.61 -3.54
C GLY A 19 9.33 -5.77 -3.63
N GLN A 20 8.04 -5.49 -3.88
CA GLN A 20 7.06 -6.55 -4.09
C GLN A 20 7.31 -7.35 -5.38
N LEU A 21 7.73 -6.70 -6.47
CA LEU A 21 8.13 -7.40 -7.69
C LEU A 21 9.38 -8.27 -7.50
N ASP A 22 10.38 -7.82 -6.74
CA ASP A 22 11.55 -8.64 -6.39
C ASP A 22 11.12 -9.89 -5.63
N LEU A 23 10.21 -9.74 -4.67
CA LEU A 23 9.63 -10.88 -3.96
C LEU A 23 8.88 -11.83 -4.91
N LEU A 24 8.15 -11.31 -5.92
CA LEU A 24 7.49 -12.14 -6.91
C LEU A 24 8.50 -12.98 -7.70
N GLY A 25 9.61 -12.38 -8.13
CA GLY A 25 10.66 -13.07 -8.87
C GLY A 25 11.35 -14.14 -8.02
N ARG A 26 11.62 -13.85 -6.75
CA ARG A 26 12.27 -14.79 -5.81
C ARG A 26 11.38 -15.95 -5.40
N PHE A 27 10.09 -15.70 -5.26
CA PHE A 27 9.12 -16.66 -4.73
C PHE A 27 8.10 -17.09 -5.79
N PHE A 28 8.52 -17.11 -7.06
CA PHE A 28 7.64 -17.35 -8.20
C PHE A 28 6.93 -18.71 -8.14
N GLU A 29 7.65 -19.75 -7.69
CA GLU A 29 7.19 -21.14 -7.55
C GLU A 29 6.81 -21.52 -6.11
N GLU A 30 6.95 -20.59 -5.15
CA GLU A 30 6.56 -20.83 -3.77
C GLU A 30 5.05 -21.00 -3.63
N PRO A 31 4.55 -21.52 -2.50
CA PRO A 31 3.11 -21.67 -2.25
C PRO A 31 2.28 -20.45 -2.66
N ILE A 32 1.18 -20.68 -3.39
CA ILE A 32 0.31 -19.67 -4.01
C ILE A 32 -0.13 -18.52 -3.09
N GLU A 33 -0.22 -18.73 -1.77
CA GLU A 33 -0.49 -17.68 -0.79
C GLU A 33 0.55 -16.56 -0.82
N ILE A 34 1.81 -16.87 -1.11
CA ILE A 34 2.87 -15.87 -1.26
C ILE A 34 2.61 -15.05 -2.52
N THR A 35 2.33 -15.70 -3.65
CA THR A 35 1.94 -15.01 -4.90
C THR A 35 0.68 -14.16 -4.70
N ALA A 36 -0.33 -14.67 -3.99
CA ALA A 36 -1.57 -13.94 -3.72
C ALA A 36 -1.33 -12.71 -2.84
N ASN A 37 -0.49 -12.83 -1.80
CA ASN A 37 -0.11 -11.70 -0.96
C ASN A 37 0.65 -10.63 -1.76
N ILE A 38 1.64 -11.03 -2.56
CA ILE A 38 2.43 -10.10 -3.37
C ILE A 38 1.55 -9.39 -4.40
N CYS A 39 0.74 -10.14 -5.15
CA CYS A 39 -0.18 -9.59 -6.15
C CYS A 39 -1.18 -8.61 -5.51
N ARG A 40 -1.73 -8.98 -4.34
CA ARG A 40 -2.59 -8.09 -3.56
C ARG A 40 -1.84 -6.81 -3.19
N SER A 41 -0.67 -6.90 -2.56
CA SER A 41 0.10 -5.73 -2.14
C SER A 41 0.40 -4.77 -3.29
N ILE A 42 0.85 -5.28 -4.44
CA ILE A 42 1.10 -4.45 -5.63
C ILE A 42 -0.19 -3.78 -6.12
N PHE A 43 -1.30 -4.51 -6.13
CA PHE A 43 -2.59 -3.96 -6.54
C PHE A 43 -3.08 -2.85 -5.61
N GLU A 44 -2.97 -3.04 -4.29
CA GLU A 44 -3.35 -2.02 -3.29
C GLU A 44 -2.47 -0.77 -3.43
N ILE A 45 -1.16 -0.93 -3.61
CA ILE A 45 -0.22 0.16 -3.89
C ILE A 45 -0.64 0.90 -5.18
N ASN A 46 -0.97 0.18 -6.24
CA ASN A 46 -1.38 0.77 -7.51
C ASN A 46 -2.67 1.60 -7.37
N ILE A 47 -3.70 1.08 -6.68
CA ILE A 47 -4.94 1.82 -6.41
C ILE A 47 -4.65 3.10 -5.63
N VAL A 48 -3.90 2.98 -4.52
CA VAL A 48 -3.55 4.12 -3.67
C VAL A 48 -2.79 5.16 -4.48
N PHE A 49 -1.84 4.74 -5.32
CA PHE A 49 -1.09 5.66 -6.15
C PHE A 49 -1.97 6.39 -7.16
N ARG A 50 -2.85 5.68 -7.87
CA ARG A 50 -3.84 6.30 -8.77
C ARG A 50 -4.71 7.32 -8.03
N TYR A 51 -5.12 7.01 -6.81
CA TYR A 51 -5.94 7.87 -5.97
C TYR A 51 -5.16 9.12 -5.53
N SER A 52 -3.92 8.96 -5.08
CA SER A 52 -3.03 10.08 -4.75
C SER A 52 -2.73 10.96 -5.97
N LEU A 53 -2.76 10.43 -7.18
CA LEU A 53 -2.60 11.22 -8.41
C LEU A 53 -3.89 11.94 -8.86
N SER A 54 -5.06 11.59 -8.33
CA SER A 54 -6.33 12.23 -8.73
C SER A 54 -6.48 13.64 -8.17
N SER A 55 -5.80 13.97 -7.06
CA SER A 55 -5.74 15.33 -6.53
C SER A 55 -4.52 15.57 -5.64
N THR A 56 -4.06 16.82 -5.55
CA THR A 56 -2.98 17.19 -4.60
C THR A 56 -3.39 17.00 -3.15
N GLN A 57 -4.68 17.15 -2.83
CA GLN A 57 -5.19 16.89 -1.49
C GLN A 57 -5.06 15.41 -1.14
N HIS A 58 -5.37 14.49 -2.07
CA HIS A 58 -5.23 13.05 -1.84
C HIS A 58 -3.78 12.63 -1.65
N LEU A 59 -2.85 13.26 -2.37
CA LEU A 59 -1.42 13.05 -2.18
C LEU A 59 -0.97 13.49 -0.77
N ASP A 60 -1.40 14.67 -0.35
CA ASP A 60 -1.10 15.20 0.98
C ASP A 60 -1.72 14.37 2.11
N ASP A 61 -2.98 13.97 1.95
CA ASP A 61 -3.70 13.12 2.90
C ASP A 61 -3.00 11.76 3.04
N PHE A 62 -2.59 11.15 1.92
CA PHE A 62 -1.83 9.91 1.94
C PHE A 62 -0.49 10.06 2.66
N ALA A 63 0.26 11.13 2.37
CA ALA A 63 1.52 11.41 3.06
C ALA A 63 1.32 11.61 4.56
N ALA A 64 0.21 12.25 4.98
CA ALA A 64 -0.12 12.46 6.38
C ALA A 64 -0.54 11.18 7.12
N GLN A 65 -1.00 10.14 6.41
CA GLN A 65 -1.46 8.88 7.02
C GLN A 65 -0.35 8.16 7.80
N ILE A 66 0.92 8.35 7.46
CA ILE A 66 2.04 7.71 8.16
C ILE A 66 2.00 8.00 9.68
N GLY A 67 1.69 9.24 10.08
CA GLY A 67 1.63 9.61 11.49
C GLY A 67 0.45 8.97 12.22
N SER A 68 -0.72 8.89 11.57
CA SER A 68 -1.88 8.22 12.15
C SER A 68 -1.70 6.71 12.25
N ASP A 69 -1.07 6.10 11.25
CA ASP A 69 -0.78 4.66 11.22
C ASP A 69 0.23 4.29 12.31
N GLU A 70 1.30 5.07 12.46
CA GLU A 70 2.30 4.87 13.51
C GLU A 70 1.71 5.01 14.92
N ILE A 71 0.86 6.03 15.16
CA ILE A 71 0.11 6.16 16.42
C ILE A 71 -0.79 4.94 16.67
N SER A 72 -1.44 4.42 15.62
CA SER A 72 -2.31 3.24 15.72
C SER A 72 -1.52 1.99 16.10
N ILE A 73 -0.35 1.79 15.47
CA ILE A 73 0.58 0.70 15.79
C ILE A 73 1.01 0.80 17.26
N TYR A 74 1.48 1.97 17.70
CA TYR A 74 1.89 2.18 19.08
C TYR A 74 0.79 1.97 20.12
N LYS A 75 -0.43 2.44 19.84
CA LYS A 75 -1.59 2.13 20.69
C LYS A 75 -1.88 0.64 20.76
N SER A 76 -1.71 -0.08 19.65
CA SER A 76 -1.97 -1.51 19.59
C SER A 76 -0.90 -2.30 20.35
N LEU A 77 0.36 -1.92 20.23
CA LEU A 77 1.46 -2.48 21.03
C LEU A 77 1.25 -2.21 22.52
N LYS A 78 0.86 -0.99 22.90
CA LYS A 78 0.56 -0.65 24.29
C LYS A 78 -0.59 -1.50 24.87
N LYS A 79 -1.58 -1.88 24.06
CA LYS A 79 -2.69 -2.76 24.50
C LYS A 79 -2.25 -4.19 24.81
N LEU A 80 -1.08 -4.62 24.35
CA LEU A 80 -0.50 -5.92 24.70
C LEU A 80 0.18 -5.92 26.08
N ALA A 81 0.35 -4.75 26.69
CA ALA A 81 0.97 -4.64 28.01
C ALA A 81 0.13 -5.30 29.10
N ASP A 82 0.80 -6.00 29.99
CA ASP A 82 0.25 -6.67 31.16
C ASP A 82 0.96 -6.18 32.45
N ASP A 83 0.60 -6.79 33.58
CA ASP A 83 1.16 -6.45 34.90
C ASP A 83 2.67 -6.70 35.02
N LYS A 84 3.28 -7.43 34.07
CA LYS A 84 4.72 -7.72 34.03
C LYS A 84 5.49 -6.77 33.12
N THR A 85 4.79 -5.95 32.35
CA THR A 85 5.41 -5.05 31.39
C THR A 85 6.10 -3.89 32.10
N ASP A 86 7.37 -3.63 31.75
CA ASP A 86 8.12 -2.50 32.31
C ASP A 86 7.38 -1.18 32.07
N PRO A 87 7.02 -0.43 33.14
CA PRO A 87 6.36 0.88 33.01
C PRO A 87 7.15 1.88 32.15
N ASN A 88 8.48 1.74 32.05
CA ASN A 88 9.31 2.59 31.21
C ASN A 88 9.03 2.35 29.72
N ASN A 89 8.76 1.11 29.29
CA ASN A 89 8.40 0.83 27.90
C ASN A 89 7.08 1.52 27.52
N ILE A 90 6.12 1.57 28.45
CA ILE A 90 4.85 2.29 28.24
C ILE A 90 5.09 3.79 28.10
N LYS A 91 5.94 4.36 28.96
CA LYS A 91 6.30 5.79 28.89
C LYS A 91 6.99 6.15 27.58
N VAL A 92 7.88 5.29 27.08
CA VAL A 92 8.55 5.49 25.79
C VAL A 92 7.52 5.52 24.66
N ILE A 93 6.58 4.56 24.63
CA ILE A 93 5.49 4.54 23.64
C ILE A 93 4.64 5.81 23.71
N ASP A 94 4.26 6.26 24.91
CA ASP A 94 3.46 7.48 25.09
C ASP A 94 4.22 8.73 24.62
N ALA A 95 5.53 8.82 24.88
CA ALA A 95 6.37 9.92 24.42
C ALA A 95 6.43 9.97 22.88
N HIS A 96 6.60 8.82 22.21
CA HIS A 96 6.56 8.76 20.75
C HIS A 96 5.20 9.18 20.17
N ILE A 97 4.10 8.72 20.77
CA ILE A 97 2.74 9.14 20.36
C ILE A 97 2.59 10.67 20.46
N GLU A 98 3.03 11.27 21.56
CA GLU A 98 2.93 12.73 21.72
C GLU A 98 3.86 13.49 20.77
N GLN A 99 5.06 12.99 20.51
CA GLN A 99 5.97 13.57 19.51
C GLN A 99 5.33 13.62 18.11
N ILE A 100 4.70 12.52 17.68
CA ILE A 100 4.02 12.44 16.38
C ILE A 100 2.83 13.40 16.36
N ARG A 101 2.01 13.42 17.41
CA ARG A 101 0.87 14.34 17.52
C ARG A 101 1.29 15.80 17.41
N ASN A 102 2.35 16.18 18.10
CA ASN A 102 2.87 17.54 18.08
C ASN A 102 3.40 17.91 16.69
N THR A 103 4.09 16.98 16.02
CA THR A 103 4.56 17.17 14.64
C THR A 103 3.37 17.35 13.69
N MET A 104 2.37 16.48 13.73
CA MET A 104 1.17 16.59 12.89
C MET A 104 0.43 17.92 13.12
N ARG A 105 0.21 18.32 14.38
CA ARG A 105 -0.42 19.61 14.72
C ARG A 105 0.40 20.80 14.22
N LYS A 106 1.73 20.76 14.39
CA LYS A 106 2.64 21.83 13.93
C LYS A 106 2.52 22.06 12.41
N HIS A 107 2.28 21.00 11.64
CA HIS A 107 2.12 21.06 10.19
C HIS A 107 0.65 21.13 9.74
N GLY A 108 -0.30 21.41 10.66
CA GLY A 108 -1.72 21.56 10.34
C GLY A 108 -2.41 20.28 9.86
N LYS A 109 -1.81 19.10 10.12
CA LYS A 109 -2.35 17.80 9.67
C LYS A 109 -3.35 17.25 10.67
N SER A 110 -4.43 16.64 10.16
CA SER A 110 -5.45 15.99 11.00
C SER A 110 -4.87 14.75 11.70
N LEU A 111 -5.15 14.60 13.00
CA LEU A 111 -4.84 13.37 13.75
C LEU A 111 -5.83 12.22 13.45
N LYS A 112 -6.90 12.53 12.71
CA LYS A 112 -7.92 11.59 12.25
C LYS A 112 -8.23 11.94 10.79
N PRO A 113 -7.31 11.64 9.85
CA PRO A 113 -7.59 11.88 8.44
C PRO A 113 -8.83 11.08 8.04
N ASP A 114 -9.71 11.68 7.24
CA ASP A 114 -10.79 10.93 6.62
C ASP A 114 -10.15 10.00 5.58
N ARG A 115 -10.20 8.70 5.85
CA ARG A 115 -9.54 7.69 5.02
C ARG A 115 -10.59 6.94 4.25
N PRO A 116 -10.69 7.14 2.92
CA PRO A 116 -11.53 6.27 2.13
C PRO A 116 -11.00 4.84 2.25
N SER A 117 -11.92 3.89 2.33
CA SER A 117 -11.58 2.48 2.15
C SER A 117 -10.95 2.26 0.78
N LEU A 118 -10.16 1.20 0.65
CA LEU A 118 -9.56 0.83 -0.63
C LEU A 118 -10.61 0.60 -1.72
N SER A 119 -11.80 0.09 -1.34
CA SER A 119 -12.96 -0.03 -2.24
C SER A 119 -13.43 1.34 -2.76
N GLN A 120 -13.55 2.34 -1.88
CA GLN A 120 -13.92 3.70 -2.29
C GLN A 120 -12.85 4.31 -3.20
N MET A 121 -11.57 4.12 -2.90
CA MET A 121 -10.47 4.56 -3.77
C MET A 121 -10.54 3.88 -5.15
N ALA A 122 -10.76 2.57 -5.18
CA ALA A 122 -10.89 1.79 -6.41
C ALA A 122 -12.05 2.29 -7.28
N LYS A 123 -13.18 2.62 -6.65
CA LYS A 123 -14.32 3.23 -7.34
C LYS A 123 -13.97 4.57 -7.95
N GLU A 124 -13.32 5.46 -7.20
CA GLU A 124 -12.96 6.77 -7.68
C GLU A 124 -11.98 6.73 -8.86
N VAL A 125 -11.00 5.82 -8.82
CA VAL A 125 -10.00 5.68 -9.89
C VAL A 125 -10.45 4.76 -11.03
N GLY A 126 -11.72 4.33 -11.03
CA GLY A 126 -12.35 3.59 -12.13
C GLY A 126 -11.98 2.12 -12.23
N VAL A 127 -11.54 1.48 -11.14
CA VAL A 127 -11.14 0.06 -11.10
C VAL A 127 -11.97 -0.79 -10.12
N GLU A 128 -13.17 -0.33 -9.75
CA GLU A 128 -14.11 -1.01 -8.81
C GLU A 128 -14.34 -2.48 -9.18
N LYS A 129 -14.68 -2.75 -10.44
CA LYS A 129 -14.96 -4.11 -10.92
C LYS A 129 -13.75 -5.04 -10.74
N GLU A 130 -12.55 -4.55 -11.04
CA GLU A 130 -11.33 -5.33 -10.87
C GLU A 130 -11.05 -5.57 -9.38
N TYR A 131 -11.25 -4.55 -8.55
CA TYR A 131 -11.15 -4.65 -7.10
C TYR A 131 -12.10 -5.72 -6.53
N GLU A 132 -13.38 -5.71 -6.89
CA GLU A 132 -14.35 -6.69 -6.38
C GLU A 132 -13.98 -8.14 -6.72
N ILE A 133 -13.56 -8.38 -7.98
CA ILE A 133 -13.16 -9.71 -8.44
C ILE A 133 -11.94 -10.20 -7.68
N PHE A 134 -10.88 -9.39 -7.63
CA PHE A 134 -9.62 -9.81 -7.04
C PHE A 134 -9.67 -9.85 -5.51
N TYR A 135 -10.43 -8.96 -4.87
CA TYR A 135 -10.65 -9.02 -3.42
C TYR A 135 -11.33 -10.35 -3.02
N GLY A 136 -12.30 -10.81 -3.82
CA GLY A 136 -12.92 -12.11 -3.66
C GLY A 136 -11.90 -13.26 -3.68
N ILE A 137 -10.93 -13.20 -4.61
CA ILE A 137 -9.86 -14.20 -4.74
C ILE A 137 -8.87 -14.10 -3.58
N TYR A 138 -8.26 -12.94 -3.37
CA TYR A 138 -7.22 -12.73 -2.35
C TYR A 138 -7.71 -13.11 -0.96
N SER A 139 -8.96 -12.78 -0.62
CA SER A 139 -9.54 -13.11 0.68
C SER A 139 -9.54 -14.62 0.98
N LYS A 140 -9.54 -15.49 -0.05
CA LYS A 140 -9.49 -16.94 0.12
C LYS A 140 -8.07 -17.47 0.30
N TYR A 141 -7.06 -16.77 -0.18
CA TYR A 141 -5.65 -17.21 -0.14
C TYR A 141 -4.82 -16.52 0.95
N VAL A 142 -5.23 -15.34 1.39
CA VAL A 142 -4.50 -14.52 2.39
C VAL A 142 -5.05 -14.70 3.80
N HIS A 143 -6.32 -15.07 3.93
CA HIS A 143 -6.95 -15.33 5.24
C HIS A 143 -7.12 -16.83 5.47
N ALA A 144 -7.26 -17.21 6.74
CA ALA A 144 -7.56 -18.58 7.18
C ALA A 144 -9.01 -18.99 6.82
N SER A 145 -9.34 -18.93 5.53
CA SER A 145 -10.65 -19.30 5.01
C SER A 145 -10.79 -20.82 5.01
N ALA A 146 -12.02 -21.33 5.12
CA ALA A 146 -12.28 -22.77 5.00
C ALA A 146 -11.77 -23.36 3.67
N TRP A 147 -11.78 -22.55 2.60
CA TRP A 147 -11.16 -22.91 1.32
C TRP A 147 -9.67 -23.20 1.47
N PHE A 148 -8.92 -22.31 2.12
CA PHE A 148 -7.48 -22.46 2.30
C PHE A 148 -7.12 -23.55 3.31
N VAL A 149 -7.84 -23.62 4.43
CA VAL A 149 -7.49 -24.47 5.57
C VAL A 149 -7.90 -25.94 5.35
N LEU A 150 -9.05 -26.18 4.70
CA LEU A 150 -9.62 -27.53 4.60
C LEU A 150 -9.37 -28.22 3.25
N ARG A 151 -9.04 -27.47 2.20
CA ARG A 151 -8.78 -28.07 0.88
C ARG A 151 -7.36 -28.62 0.80
N LYS A 152 -7.23 -29.73 0.09
CA LYS A 152 -5.92 -30.28 -0.31
C LYS A 152 -5.17 -29.31 -1.21
N ARG A 153 -3.84 -29.42 -1.16
CA ARG A 153 -2.97 -28.47 -1.84
C ARG A 153 -3.12 -28.49 -3.37
N GLU A 154 -3.31 -29.68 -3.93
CA GLU A 154 -3.62 -29.94 -5.34
C GLU A 154 -4.90 -29.23 -5.87
N HIS A 155 -5.78 -28.76 -4.98
CA HIS A 155 -7.00 -28.04 -5.38
C HIS A 155 -6.86 -26.52 -5.33
N ILE A 156 -5.93 -26.02 -4.53
CA ILE A 156 -5.80 -24.57 -4.27
C ILE A 156 -4.57 -23.98 -4.97
N ASP A 157 -3.59 -24.80 -5.31
CA ASP A 157 -2.38 -24.37 -6.01
C ASP A 157 -2.38 -24.87 -7.45
N LEU A 158 -3.34 -24.37 -8.23
CA LEU A 158 -3.50 -24.71 -9.64
C LEU A 158 -3.04 -23.54 -10.53
N PRO A 159 -2.46 -23.82 -11.71
CA PRO A 159 -2.02 -22.78 -12.64
C PRO A 159 -3.09 -21.75 -13.00
N MET A 160 -4.37 -22.15 -13.02
CA MET A 160 -5.50 -21.25 -13.29
C MET A 160 -5.71 -20.17 -12.21
N TYR A 161 -5.21 -20.36 -10.99
CA TYR A 161 -5.24 -19.35 -9.93
C TYR A 161 -3.93 -18.56 -9.90
N ARG A 162 -2.79 -19.25 -10.03
CA ARG A 162 -1.46 -18.67 -9.95
C ARG A 162 -1.14 -17.73 -11.11
N THR A 163 -1.34 -18.20 -12.33
CA THR A 163 -0.94 -17.47 -13.55
C THR A 163 -1.62 -16.09 -13.63
N PRO A 164 -2.94 -15.95 -13.40
CA PRO A 164 -3.57 -14.63 -13.39
C PRO A 164 -2.97 -13.68 -12.35
N MET A 165 -2.64 -14.17 -11.15
CA MET A 165 -2.05 -13.33 -10.09
C MET A 165 -0.62 -12.90 -10.44
N GLN A 166 0.21 -13.80 -10.98
CA GLN A 166 1.57 -13.46 -11.42
C GLN A 166 1.56 -12.43 -12.56
N LEU A 167 0.66 -12.58 -13.54
CA LEU A 167 0.52 -11.63 -14.65
C LEU A 167 -0.01 -10.28 -14.16
N ARG A 168 -1.03 -10.28 -13.29
CA ARG A 168 -1.63 -9.04 -12.78
C ARG A 168 -0.66 -8.26 -11.91
N ALA A 169 0.11 -8.92 -11.06
CA ALA A 169 1.18 -8.28 -10.30
C ALA A 169 2.14 -7.49 -11.22
N GLN A 170 2.56 -8.08 -12.33
CA GLN A 170 3.41 -7.41 -13.33
C GLN A 170 2.69 -6.25 -14.02
N LEU A 171 1.42 -6.41 -14.41
CA LEU A 171 0.63 -5.35 -15.05
C LEU A 171 0.40 -4.15 -14.13
N TYR A 172 0.08 -4.38 -12.86
CA TYR A 172 -0.12 -3.31 -11.88
C TYR A 172 1.18 -2.56 -11.60
N ALA A 173 2.30 -3.28 -11.48
CA ALA A 173 3.60 -2.64 -11.32
C ALA A 173 4.01 -1.85 -12.56
N GLY A 174 3.76 -2.39 -13.76
CA GLY A 174 3.98 -1.70 -15.03
C GLY A 174 3.17 -0.41 -15.16
N ASP A 175 1.90 -0.42 -14.76
CA ASP A 175 1.08 0.80 -14.70
C ASP A 175 1.60 1.81 -13.67
N THR A 176 2.06 1.36 -12.50
CA THR A 176 2.71 2.24 -11.51
C THR A 176 3.97 2.90 -12.10
N CYS A 177 4.85 2.12 -12.73
CA CYS A 177 6.05 2.64 -13.39
C CYS A 177 5.70 3.66 -14.48
N LYS A 178 4.73 3.33 -15.36
CA LYS A 178 4.33 4.22 -16.44
C LYS A 178 3.83 5.57 -15.92
N ARG A 179 3.06 5.58 -14.84
CA ARG A 179 2.59 6.81 -14.19
C ARG A 179 3.73 7.64 -13.60
N LEU A 180 4.75 6.99 -13.02
CA LEU A 180 5.94 7.68 -12.53
C LEU A 180 6.75 8.32 -13.68
N GLU A 181 6.88 7.63 -14.81
CA GLU A 181 7.49 8.18 -16.02
C GLU A 181 6.71 9.40 -16.53
N ASP A 182 5.38 9.29 -16.62
CA ASP A 182 4.53 10.39 -17.07
C ASP A 182 4.63 11.62 -16.14
N LEU A 183 4.95 11.43 -14.86
CA LEU A 183 5.22 12.52 -13.93
C LEU A 183 6.57 13.18 -14.19
N ARG A 184 7.62 12.38 -14.39
CA ARG A 184 8.96 12.88 -14.73
C ARG A 184 8.92 13.71 -16.00
N ASP A 185 8.28 13.20 -17.05
CA ASP A 185 8.22 13.86 -18.36
C ASP A 185 7.42 15.18 -18.31
N LYS A 186 6.48 15.32 -17.36
CA LYS A 186 5.77 16.60 -17.12
C LYS A 186 6.58 17.62 -16.34
N THR A 187 7.56 17.16 -15.54
CA THR A 187 8.43 18.04 -14.75
C THR A 187 9.69 18.49 -15.49
N GLU A 188 10.06 17.77 -16.56
CA GLU A 188 11.17 18.13 -17.45
C GLU A 188 10.61 18.62 -18.81
N PRO A 189 10.19 19.88 -18.94
CA PRO A 189 9.86 20.41 -20.26
C PRO A 189 11.11 20.34 -21.14
N SER A 190 10.95 19.82 -22.35
CA SER A 190 12.01 19.65 -23.36
C SER A 190 12.88 20.91 -23.45
N MET A 191 14.07 20.87 -22.84
CA MET A 191 15.10 21.84 -23.12
C MET A 191 15.62 21.56 -24.53
N GLY A 192 15.16 22.35 -25.49
CA GLY A 192 15.78 22.46 -26.81
C GLY A 192 15.04 21.75 -27.94
N ALA A 193 14.18 22.51 -28.62
CA ALA A 193 13.98 22.39 -30.06
C ALA A 193 13.66 23.78 -30.63
N ASP A 194 14.55 24.75 -30.38
CA ASP A 194 14.66 25.98 -31.16
C ASP A 194 16.14 26.37 -31.18
N ALA A 195 16.85 25.92 -32.21
CA ALA A 195 18.16 26.38 -32.63
C ALA A 195 18.17 26.42 -34.17
#